data_AF-A0A1F3W3A4-F1
#
_entry.id   AF-A0A1F3W3A4-F1
#
_cell.length_a   1.000
_cell.length_b   1.000
_cell.length_c   1.000
_cell.angle_alpha   90.00
_cell.angle_beta   90.00
_cell.angle_gamma   90.00
#
_symmetry.space_group_name_H-M   'P 1'
#
loop_
_entity.id
_entity.type
_entity.pdbx_description
1 polymer ?
#
loop_
_entity_poly.entity_id
_entity_poly.type
_entity_poly.pdbx_seq_one_letter_code
_entity_poly.pdbx_strand_id
1 'polypeptide(L)'
;MELGTIIAGAVLIALCAIPLTYMYLNVKRREKKMLNLINTMAEKDGCHITISNVSGDFVIGMDETANVLYVVSRMKDHERRNQVNLNEVKACQLNRVDRVVKNQEGQTTMIEKLELLLTTKDATTEAVEFYHMDLSSQLYDELTLIQKWYQIVCSRIAKVEHA
;
A
#
# COMPACT_ATOMS: atom_id res chain seq x y z
N MET A 1 13.58 -4.96 52.31
CA MET A 1 13.17 -5.95 51.29
C MET A 1 12.21 -5.35 50.25
N GLU A 2 11.71 -4.12 50.44
CA GLU A 2 10.80 -3.42 49.50
C GLU A 2 11.51 -2.75 48.32
N LEU A 3 12.67 -2.11 48.54
CA LEU A 3 13.32 -1.31 47.49
C LEU A 3 13.92 -2.17 46.37
N GLY A 4 14.49 -3.32 46.72
CA GLY A 4 15.11 -4.24 45.75
C GLY A 4 14.12 -4.87 44.79
N THR A 5 12.90 -5.20 45.26
CA THR A 5 11.83 -5.75 44.42
C THR A 5 11.22 -4.68 43.51
N ILE A 6 11.07 -3.44 43.99
CA ILE A 6 10.64 -2.30 43.17
C ILE A 6 11.66 -2.00 42.06
N ILE A 7 12.95 -1.97 42.38
CA ILE A 7 14.02 -1.71 41.39
C ILE A 7 14.07 -2.83 40.36
N ALA A 8 14.03 -4.10 40.79
CA ALA A 8 14.02 -5.24 39.87
C ALA A 8 12.81 -5.22 38.93
N GLY A 9 11.62 -4.89 39.45
CA GLY A 9 10.41 -4.73 38.64
C GLY A 9 10.52 -3.59 37.62
N ALA A 10 11.05 -2.44 38.02
CA ALA A 10 11.26 -1.30 37.13
C ALA A 10 12.26 -1.61 36.00
N VAL A 11 13.35 -2.32 36.31
CA VAL A 11 14.32 -2.77 35.30
C VAL A 11 13.68 -3.71 34.29
N LEU A 12 12.85 -4.66 34.76
CA LEU A 12 12.15 -5.59 33.86
C LEU A 12 11.19 -4.86 32.92
N ILE A 13 10.41 -3.90 33.44
CA ILE A 13 9.51 -3.07 32.63
C ILE A 13 10.31 -2.27 31.59
N ALA A 14 11.42 -1.66 31.99
CA ALA A 14 12.27 -0.88 31.08
C ALA A 14 12.84 -1.76 29.96
N LEU A 15 13.31 -2.97 30.27
CA LEU A 15 13.81 -3.92 29.29
C LEU A 15 12.76 -4.31 28.24
N CYS A 16 11.48 -4.36 28.62
CA CYS A 16 10.38 -4.62 27.68
C CYS A 16 9.92 -3.37 26.92
N ALA A 17 9.85 -2.21 27.58
CA ALA A 17 9.33 -0.99 26.99
C ALA A 17 10.27 -0.39 25.91
N ILE A 18 11.58 -0.51 26.09
CA ILE A 18 12.58 0.02 25.14
C ILE A 18 12.45 -0.59 23.73
N PRO A 19 12.49 -1.93 23.53
CA PRO A 19 12.36 -2.50 22.19
C PRO A 19 10.99 -2.21 21.55
N LEU A 20 9.91 -2.19 22.34
CA LEU A 20 8.56 -1.89 21.84
C LEU A 20 8.45 -0.44 21.33
N THR A 21 8.95 0.52 22.10
CA THR A 21 8.95 1.93 21.68
C THR A 21 9.85 2.17 20.47
N TYR A 22 11.02 1.54 20.44
CA TYR A 22 11.92 1.58 19.28
C TYR A 22 11.26 1.02 18.01
N MET A 23 10.60 -0.14 18.12
CA MET A 23 9.86 -0.76 17.02
C MET A 23 8.77 0.17 16.48
N TYR A 24 7.96 0.75 17.37
CA TYR A 24 6.91 1.70 17.01
C TYR A 24 7.45 2.95 16.28
N LEU A 25 8.52 3.55 16.80
CA LEU A 25 9.15 4.71 16.17
C LEU A 25 9.71 4.38 14.78
N ASN A 26 10.27 3.18 14.59
CA ASN A 26 10.77 2.75 13.30
C ASN A 26 9.66 2.59 12.27
N VAL A 27 8.50 2.05 12.65
CA VAL A 27 7.33 1.98 11.76
C VAL A 27 6.92 3.38 11.31
N LYS A 28 6.77 4.34 12.24
CA LYS A 28 6.45 5.73 11.89
C LYS A 28 7.49 6.40 11.00
N ARG A 29 8.78 6.14 11.25
CA ARG A 29 9.86 6.66 10.41
C ARG A 29 9.79 6.09 9.00
N ARG A 30 9.48 4.80 8.84
CA ARG A 30 9.29 4.16 7.52
C ARG A 30 8.09 4.76 6.80
N GLU A 31 6.97 4.92 7.49
CA GLU A 31 5.75 5.52 6.95
C GLU A 31 6.01 6.94 6.42
N LYS A 32 6.65 7.79 7.22
CA LYS A 32 7.01 9.15 6.81
C LYS A 32 7.96 9.16 5.61
N LYS A 33 8.90 8.22 5.53
CA LYS A 33 9.78 8.08 4.37
C LYS A 33 8.97 7.73 3.12
N MET A 34 8.04 6.78 3.21
CA MET A 34 7.19 6.40 2.08
C MET A 34 6.34 7.59 1.61
N LEU A 35 5.69 8.33 2.51
CA LEU A 35 4.94 9.54 2.17
C LEU A 35 5.81 10.59 1.49
N ASN A 36 7.00 10.84 2.02
CA ASN A 36 7.94 11.78 1.40
C ASN A 36 8.32 11.37 -0.02
N LEU A 37 8.47 10.07 -0.31
CA LEU A 37 8.82 9.60 -1.65
C LEU A 37 7.77 9.97 -2.69
N ILE A 38 6.49 9.82 -2.35
CA ILE A 38 5.37 10.10 -3.25
C ILE A 38 5.15 11.61 -3.34
N ASN A 39 5.28 12.35 -2.24
CA ASN A 39 5.18 13.82 -2.27
C ASN A 39 6.27 14.42 -3.16
N THR A 40 7.51 13.94 -3.02
CA THR A 40 8.62 14.36 -3.90
C THR A 40 8.34 13.99 -5.37
N MET A 41 7.61 12.90 -5.63
CA MET A 41 7.22 12.51 -6.98
C MET A 41 6.16 13.44 -7.54
N ALA A 42 5.11 13.76 -6.77
CA ALA A 42 4.05 14.68 -7.17
C ALA A 42 4.56 16.11 -7.35
N GLU A 43 5.43 16.60 -6.47
CA GLU A 43 6.01 17.95 -6.53
C GLU A 43 6.81 18.20 -7.82
N LYS A 44 7.44 17.16 -8.38
CA LYS A 44 8.16 17.28 -9.67
C LYS A 44 7.24 17.65 -10.82
N ASP A 45 5.96 17.28 -10.73
CA ASP A 45 4.93 17.58 -11.72
C ASP A 45 4.08 18.79 -11.31
N GLY A 46 4.45 19.51 -10.24
CA GLY A 46 3.65 20.59 -9.66
C GLY A 46 2.34 20.13 -9.00
N CYS A 47 2.20 18.83 -8.73
CA CYS A 47 1.03 18.25 -8.07
C CYS A 47 1.20 18.19 -6.55
N HIS A 48 0.08 18.11 -5.81
CA HIS A 48 0.06 17.94 -4.36
C HIS A 48 -0.85 16.78 -3.95
N ILE A 49 -0.30 15.85 -3.16
CA ILE A 49 -1.05 14.69 -2.69
C ILE A 49 -2.09 15.13 -1.67
N THR A 50 -3.37 14.96 -1.99
CA THR A 50 -4.49 15.30 -1.09
C THR A 50 -4.93 14.11 -0.26
N ILE A 51 -4.84 12.90 -0.82
CA ILE A 51 -5.16 11.65 -0.15
C ILE A 51 -4.05 10.62 -0.36
N SER A 52 -3.72 9.87 0.69
CA SER A 52 -2.68 8.84 0.63
C SER A 52 -2.93 7.71 1.63
N ASN A 53 -2.40 6.54 1.32
CA ASN A 53 -2.29 5.42 2.23
C ASN A 53 -0.93 4.76 2.10
N VAL A 54 -0.31 4.46 3.24
CA VAL A 54 0.91 3.67 3.34
C VAL A 54 0.56 2.31 3.91
N SER A 55 1.11 1.25 3.32
CA SER A 55 1.08 -0.11 3.85
C SER A 55 2.48 -0.72 3.73
N GLY A 56 3.22 -0.79 4.84
CA GLY A 56 4.60 -1.30 4.85
C GLY A 56 5.52 -0.53 3.88
N ASP A 57 5.96 -1.21 2.84
CA ASP A 57 6.85 -0.68 1.78
C ASP A 57 6.08 -0.30 0.49
N PHE A 58 4.75 -0.24 0.57
CA PHE A 58 3.85 0.24 -0.46
C PHE A 58 3.22 1.57 -0.02
N VAL A 59 3.08 2.49 -0.95
CA VAL A 59 2.33 3.73 -0.74
C VAL A 59 1.63 4.13 -2.04
N ILE A 60 0.40 4.56 -1.87
CA ILE A 60 -0.45 5.07 -2.95
C ILE A 60 -1.01 6.41 -2.50
N GLY A 61 -1.08 7.36 -3.42
CA GLY A 61 -1.74 8.62 -3.18
C GLY A 61 -2.24 9.26 -4.46
N MET A 62 -3.06 10.29 -4.30
CA MET A 62 -3.69 11.00 -5.40
C MET A 62 -3.65 12.48 -5.12
N ASP A 63 -3.38 13.25 -6.17
CA ASP A 63 -3.80 14.64 -6.25
C ASP A 63 -5.22 14.66 -6.83
N GLU A 64 -6.22 14.92 -5.99
CA GLU A 64 -7.62 14.93 -6.39
C GLU A 64 -8.00 16.11 -7.31
N THR A 65 -7.16 17.14 -7.37
CA THR A 65 -7.36 18.33 -8.22
C THR A 65 -6.79 18.09 -9.60
N ALA A 66 -5.54 17.62 -9.67
CA ALA A 66 -4.89 17.24 -10.94
C ALA A 66 -5.42 15.91 -11.50
N ASN A 67 -6.11 15.11 -10.66
CA ASN A 67 -6.61 13.78 -10.96
C ASN A 67 -5.49 12.81 -11.39
N VAL A 68 -4.37 12.83 -10.66
CA VAL A 68 -3.20 11.98 -10.91
C VAL A 68 -2.96 11.05 -9.73
N LEU A 69 -2.79 9.77 -10.03
CA LEU A 69 -2.45 8.72 -9.08
C LEU A 69 -0.94 8.49 -9.05
N TYR A 70 -0.37 8.45 -7.86
CA TYR A 70 1.04 8.19 -7.59
C TYR A 70 1.18 6.94 -6.74
N VAL A 71 2.04 6.01 -7.16
CA VAL A 71 2.28 4.75 -6.44
C VAL A 71 3.78 4.54 -6.34
N VAL A 72 4.24 4.17 -5.14
CA VAL A 72 5.60 3.69 -4.92
C VAL A 72 5.53 2.38 -4.14
N SER A 73 6.19 1.35 -4.65
CA SER A 73 6.32 0.07 -3.97
C SER A 73 7.76 -0.39 -3.99
N ARG A 74 8.27 -0.87 -2.85
CA ARG A 74 9.57 -1.53 -2.78
C ARG A 74 9.37 -3.03 -2.62
N MET A 75 9.85 -3.77 -3.61
CA MET A 75 9.78 -5.22 -3.68
C MET A 75 11.19 -5.78 -3.67
N LYS A 76 11.61 -6.40 -2.55
CA LYS A 76 12.96 -6.96 -2.34
C LYS A 76 14.10 -6.01 -2.77
N ASP A 77 14.55 -6.08 -4.03
CA ASP A 77 15.65 -5.30 -4.61
C ASP A 77 15.22 -4.19 -5.59
N HIS A 78 13.93 -4.04 -5.88
CA HIS A 78 13.45 -3.06 -6.84
C HIS A 78 12.41 -2.12 -6.23
N GLU A 79 12.63 -0.83 -6.44
CA GLU A 79 11.61 0.19 -6.22
C GLU A 79 10.88 0.43 -7.53
N ARG A 80 9.56 0.21 -7.54
CA ARG A 80 8.68 0.59 -8.63
C ARG A 80 8.00 1.90 -8.27
N ARG A 81 7.98 2.81 -9.23
CA ARG A 81 7.30 4.11 -9.15
C ARG A 81 6.38 4.21 -10.35
N ASN A 82 5.09 4.38 -10.10
CA ASN A 82 4.09 4.52 -11.14
C ASN A 82 3.36 5.84 -10.96
N GLN A 83 3.09 6.49 -12.08
CA GLN A 83 2.28 7.68 -12.19
C GLN A 83 1.21 7.42 -13.23
N VAL A 84 -0.04 7.67 -12.88
CA VAL A 84 -1.16 7.46 -13.80
C VAL A 84 -2.05 8.68 -13.78
N ASN A 85 -2.15 9.36 -14.93
CA ASN A 85 -3.12 10.43 -15.13
C ASN A 85 -4.52 9.79 -15.30
N LEU A 86 -5.40 9.94 -14.31
CA LEU A 86 -6.71 9.31 -14.34
C LEU A 86 -7.65 9.94 -15.37
N ASN A 87 -7.33 11.11 -15.91
CA ASN A 87 -8.08 11.70 -17.02
C ASN A 87 -7.93 10.89 -18.32
N GLU A 88 -6.85 10.12 -18.45
CA GLU A 88 -6.59 9.24 -19.61
C GLU A 88 -7.04 7.80 -19.38
N VAL A 89 -7.52 7.47 -18.20
CA VAL A 89 -8.00 6.13 -17.84
C VAL A 89 -9.47 5.99 -18.22
N LYS A 90 -9.80 4.95 -19.01
CA LYS A 90 -11.19 4.63 -19.39
C LYS A 90 -11.83 3.61 -18.47
N ALA A 91 -11.03 2.74 -17.86
CA ALA A 91 -11.55 1.66 -17.02
C ALA A 91 -10.58 1.33 -15.89
N CYS A 92 -11.15 1.02 -14.73
CA CYS A 92 -10.44 0.47 -13.59
C CYS A 92 -11.09 -0.87 -13.22
N GLN A 93 -10.28 -1.90 -13.05
CA GLN A 93 -10.73 -3.24 -12.67
C GLN A 93 -9.91 -3.74 -11.48
N LEU A 94 -10.59 -4.33 -10.49
CA LEU A 94 -9.93 -5.06 -9.42
C LEU A 94 -9.64 -6.46 -9.93
N ASN A 95 -8.36 -6.80 -10.10
CA ASN A 95 -7.93 -8.13 -10.45
C ASN A 95 -7.42 -8.87 -9.22
N ARG A 96 -8.03 -10.02 -8.96
CA ARG A 96 -7.65 -10.96 -7.91
C ARG A 96 -7.28 -12.29 -8.56
N VAL A 97 -6.03 -12.70 -8.37
CA VAL A 97 -5.54 -13.99 -8.84
C VAL A 97 -5.46 -14.92 -7.64
N ASP A 98 -6.18 -16.02 -7.71
CA ASP A 98 -6.15 -17.08 -6.69
C ASP A 98 -5.38 -18.29 -7.22
N ARG A 99 -4.48 -18.83 -6.41
CA ARG A 99 -3.76 -20.08 -6.67
C ARG A 99 -4.42 -21.22 -5.93
N VAL A 100 -4.66 -22.30 -6.66
CA VAL A 100 -5.25 -23.51 -6.10
C VAL A 100 -4.17 -24.55 -5.87
N VAL A 101 -3.97 -24.92 -4.60
CA VAL A 101 -2.99 -25.92 -4.17
C VAL A 101 -3.74 -27.20 -3.80
N LYS A 102 -3.40 -28.29 -4.49
CA LYS A 102 -3.92 -29.64 -4.18
C LYS A 102 -2.93 -30.34 -3.25
N ASN A 103 -3.42 -30.72 -2.08
CA ASN A 103 -2.69 -31.56 -1.11
C ASN A 103 -3.43 -32.88 -0.89
N GLN A 104 -2.81 -33.79 -0.14
CA GLN A 104 -3.37 -35.11 0.18
C GLN A 104 -4.72 -35.02 0.94
N GLU A 105 -4.97 -33.91 1.64
CA GLU A 105 -6.20 -33.66 2.43
C GLU A 105 -7.28 -32.86 1.68
N GLY A 106 -7.03 -32.44 0.43
CA GLY A 106 -8.00 -31.70 -0.39
C GLY A 106 -7.41 -30.54 -1.17
N GLN A 107 -8.29 -29.63 -1.59
CA GLN A 107 -7.94 -28.47 -2.42
C GLN A 107 -8.07 -27.18 -1.58
N THR A 108 -6.97 -26.45 -1.43
CA THR A 108 -6.95 -25.14 -0.75
C THR A 108 -6.71 -24.03 -1.77
N THR A 109 -7.48 -22.94 -1.68
CA THR A 109 -7.34 -21.77 -2.54
C THR A 109 -6.70 -20.65 -1.73
N MET A 110 -5.66 -20.01 -2.28
CA MET A 110 -4.94 -18.92 -1.63
C MET A 110 -4.80 -17.75 -2.61
N ILE A 111 -4.90 -16.52 -2.12
CA ILE A 111 -4.69 -15.33 -2.95
C ILE A 111 -3.22 -15.27 -3.34
N GLU A 112 -2.95 -15.29 -4.64
CA GLU A 112 -1.62 -15.16 -5.22
C GLU A 112 -1.28 -13.70 -5.47
N LYS A 113 -2.22 -12.93 -6.02
CA LYS A 113 -1.98 -11.53 -6.42
C LYS A 113 -3.23 -10.66 -6.29
N LEU A 114 -3.05 -9.41 -5.87
CA LEU A 114 -4.08 -8.37 -5.89
C LEU A 114 -3.53 -7.13 -6.61
N GLU A 115 -4.24 -6.68 -7.64
CA GLU A 115 -3.85 -5.51 -8.42
C GLU A 115 -5.05 -4.72 -8.96
N LEU A 116 -4.88 -3.41 -9.13
CA LEU A 116 -5.80 -2.60 -9.92
C LEU A 116 -5.27 -2.48 -11.33
N LEU A 117 -6.07 -2.90 -12.30
CA LEU A 117 -5.78 -2.73 -13.72
C LEU A 117 -6.42 -1.42 -14.18
N LEU A 118 -5.58 -0.49 -14.63
CA LEU A 118 -5.98 0.81 -15.15
C LEU A 118 -5.77 0.81 -16.66
N THR A 119 -6.85 0.69 -17.41
CA THR A 119 -6.80 0.72 -18.88
C THR A 119 -7.03 2.14 -19.36
N THR A 120 -6.09 2.65 -20.14
CA THR A 120 -6.16 3.96 -20.78
C THR A 120 -7.08 3.95 -22.01
N LYS A 121 -7.45 5.13 -22.48
CA LYS A 121 -8.20 5.33 -23.74
C LYS A 121 -7.49 4.67 -24.92
N ASP A 122 -6.15 4.68 -24.90
CA ASP A 122 -5.26 4.15 -25.93
C ASP A 122 -5.08 2.61 -25.83
N ALA A 123 -5.84 1.97 -24.94
CA ALA A 123 -5.81 0.54 -24.64
C ALA A 123 -4.53 0.01 -23.96
N THR A 124 -3.62 0.88 -23.53
CA THR A 124 -2.53 0.51 -22.61
C THR A 124 -3.09 0.22 -21.22
N THR A 125 -2.68 -0.89 -20.60
CA THR A 125 -3.11 -1.26 -19.25
C THR A 125 -1.93 -1.20 -18.30
N GLU A 126 -2.05 -0.35 -17.28
CA GLU A 126 -1.11 -0.23 -16.17
C GLU A 126 -1.62 -1.03 -14.97
N ALA A 127 -0.77 -1.88 -14.39
CA ALA A 127 -1.11 -2.68 -13.22
C ALA A 127 -0.53 -2.07 -11.95
N VAL A 128 -1.40 -1.68 -11.02
CA VAL A 128 -1.03 -1.24 -9.68
C VAL A 128 -1.14 -2.43 -8.73
N GLU A 129 -0.01 -3.08 -8.45
CA GLU A 129 0.06 -4.26 -7.59
C GLU A 129 0.05 -3.86 -6.10
N PHE A 130 -0.95 -4.36 -5.36
CA PHE A 130 -1.08 -4.17 -3.91
C PHE A 130 -0.49 -5.34 -3.12
N TYR A 131 -0.51 -6.55 -3.70
CA TYR A 131 -0.04 -7.76 -3.03
C TYR A 131 0.40 -8.81 -4.04
N HIS A 132 1.45 -9.55 -3.68
CA HIS A 132 1.90 -10.77 -4.34
C HIS A 132 2.44 -11.76 -3.31
N MET A 133 2.04 -13.03 -3.40
CA MET A 133 2.37 -14.09 -2.43
C MET A 133 3.89 -14.32 -2.31
N ASP A 134 4.62 -14.27 -3.42
CA ASP A 134 6.09 -14.40 -3.44
C ASP A 134 6.85 -13.27 -2.71
N LEU A 135 6.15 -12.17 -2.41
CA LEU A 135 6.70 -10.97 -1.79
C LEU A 135 6.23 -10.80 -0.34
N SER A 136 4.97 -11.12 -0.05
CA SER A 136 4.42 -11.17 1.29
C SER A 136 3.65 -12.48 1.46
N SER A 137 4.02 -13.27 2.46
CA SER A 137 3.28 -14.48 2.82
C SER A 137 1.99 -14.19 3.60
N GLN A 138 1.80 -12.93 4.02
CA GLN A 138 0.67 -12.50 4.84
C GLN A 138 -0.12 -11.43 4.11
N LEU A 139 -1.44 -11.63 4.10
CA LEU A 139 -2.44 -10.71 3.59
C LEU A 139 -3.14 -10.14 4.82
N TYR A 140 -2.81 -8.91 5.17
CA TYR A 140 -3.37 -8.20 6.31
C TYR A 140 -4.48 -7.27 5.83
N ASP A 141 -4.10 -6.04 5.46
CA ASP A 141 -5.03 -4.96 5.14
C ASP A 141 -5.07 -4.67 3.62
N GLU A 142 -4.30 -5.40 2.81
CA GLU A 142 -4.20 -5.16 1.37
C GLU A 142 -5.53 -5.33 0.66
N LEU A 143 -6.37 -6.28 1.11
CA LEU A 143 -7.71 -6.50 0.55
C LEU A 143 -8.65 -5.31 0.81
N THR A 144 -8.62 -4.76 2.03
CA THR A 144 -9.41 -3.58 2.36
C THR A 144 -8.87 -2.34 1.66
N LEU A 145 -7.54 -2.22 1.57
CA LEU A 145 -6.88 -1.11 0.90
C LEU A 145 -7.18 -1.08 -0.60
N ILE A 146 -7.07 -2.22 -1.30
CA ILE A 146 -7.36 -2.29 -2.73
C ILE A 146 -8.84 -1.99 -3.01
N GLN A 147 -9.76 -2.47 -2.17
CA GLN A 147 -11.19 -2.16 -2.29
C GLN A 147 -11.46 -0.66 -2.13
N LYS A 148 -10.84 -0.02 -1.14
CA LYS A 148 -10.94 1.43 -0.94
C LYS A 148 -10.45 2.19 -2.17
N TRP A 149 -9.26 1.85 -2.67
CA TRP A 149 -8.67 2.54 -3.82
C TRP A 149 -9.39 2.26 -5.13
N TYR A 150 -9.93 1.05 -5.30
CA TYR A 150 -10.84 0.75 -6.41
C TYR A 150 -12.04 1.71 -6.43
N GLN A 151 -12.71 1.89 -5.29
CA GLN A 151 -13.85 2.81 -5.19
C GLN A 151 -13.46 4.26 -5.48
N ILE A 152 -12.35 4.74 -4.93
CA ILE A 152 -11.85 6.10 -5.16
C ILE A 152 -11.54 6.32 -6.65
N VAL A 153 -10.78 5.42 -7.27
CA VAL A 153 -10.34 5.54 -8.65
C VAL A 153 -11.52 5.43 -9.62
N CYS A 154 -12.40 4.45 -9.46
CA CYS A 154 -13.61 4.32 -10.29
C CYS A 154 -14.50 5.56 -10.20
N SER A 155 -14.68 6.11 -8.99
CA SER A 155 -15.48 7.33 -8.80
C SER A 155 -14.86 8.55 -9.48
N ARG A 156 -13.52 8.60 -9.58
CA ARG A 156 -12.80 9.68 -10.27
C ARG A 156 -12.90 9.56 -11.78
N ILE A 157 -12.76 8.35 -12.33
CA ILE A 157 -12.90 8.08 -13.76
C ILE A 157 -14.32 8.40 -14.24
N ALA A 158 -15.36 7.97 -13.52
CA ALA A 158 -16.75 8.24 -13.89
C ALA A 158 -17.09 9.74 -13.92
N LYS A 159 -16.45 10.56 -13.07
CA LYS A 159 -16.64 12.01 -13.11
C LYS A 159 -16.04 12.66 -14.36
N VAL A 160 -14.96 12.08 -14.90
CA VAL A 160 -14.31 12.58 -16.12
C VAL A 160 -15.15 12.25 -17.36
N GLU A 161 -15.81 11.09 -17.42
CA GLU A 161 -16.68 10.73 -18.55
C GLU A 161 -17.94 11.64 -18.66
N HIS A 162 -18.32 12.31 -17.58
CA HIS A 162 -19.49 13.18 -17.52
C HIS A 162 -19.17 14.68 -17.45
N ALA A 163 -17.89 15.07 -17.52
CA ALA A 163 -17.42 16.46 -17.51
C ALA A 163 -17.04 16.93 -18.92
#